data_AF-A0A3P7JBI1-F1
#
_entry.id   AF-A0A3P7JBI1-F1
#
_cell.length_a   1.000
_cell.length_b   1.000
_cell.length_c   1.000
_cell.angle_alpha   90.00
_cell.angle_beta   90.00
_cell.angle_gamma   90.00
#
_symmetry.space_group_name_H-M   'P 1'
#
loop_
_entity.id
_entity.type
_entity.pdbx_description
1 polymer ?
#
loop_
_entity_poly.entity_id
_entity_poly.type
_entity_poly.pdbx_seq_one_letter_code
_entity_poly.pdbx_strand_id
1 'polypeptide(L)' 'MGTTVQTRTLQAIFHESEQVIRQLTEQEIDEFKEAFLLFDKDGNGTISTKELGIAMRALGQNPTEQVNY' A
#
# COMPACT_ATOMS: atom_id res chain seq x y z
N MET A 1 -33.50 -13.53 5.30
CA MET A 1 -32.27 -13.98 5.98
C MET A 1 -31.14 -13.06 5.54
N GLY A 2 -30.92 -11.97 6.27
CA GLY A 2 -29.87 -11.00 5.91
C GLY A 2 -28.57 -11.41 6.57
N THR A 3 -27.59 -11.87 5.77
CA THR A 3 -26.23 -12.00 6.27
C THR A 3 -25.61 -10.62 6.29
N THR A 4 -25.54 -10.02 7.48
CA THR A 4 -24.67 -8.87 7.75
C THR A 4 -23.25 -9.26 7.39
N VAL A 5 -22.73 -8.70 6.29
CA VAL A 5 -21.28 -8.66 6.06
C VAL A 5 -20.72 -7.84 7.22
N GLN A 6 -19.90 -8.47 8.07
CA GLN A 6 -19.25 -7.78 9.18
C GLN A 6 -18.32 -6.72 8.61
N THR A 7 -18.79 -5.49 8.53
CA THR A 7 -17.97 -4.32 8.22
C THR A 7 -16.97 -4.16 9.35
N ARG A 8 -15.70 -4.54 9.13
CA ARG A 8 -14.63 -4.31 10.11
C ARG A 8 -14.59 -2.81 10.40
N THR A 9 -14.74 -2.46 11.67
CA THR A 9 -14.72 -1.07 12.12
C THR A 9 -13.33 -0.47 11.86
N LEU A 10 -13.26 0.84 11.56
CA LEU A 10 -11.99 1.53 11.31
C LEU A 10 -10.97 1.29 12.44
N GLN A 11 -11.44 1.16 13.69
CA GLN A 11 -10.59 0.81 14.84
C GLN A 11 -9.83 -0.51 14.65
N ALA A 12 -10.45 -1.54 14.05
CA ALA A 12 -9.80 -2.82 13.80
C ALA A 12 -8.69 -2.70 12.75
N ILE A 13 -8.91 -1.91 11.69
CA ILE A 13 -7.92 -1.68 10.62
C ILE A 13 -6.70 -0.93 11.17
N PHE A 14 -6.92 0.13 11.96
CA PHE A 14 -5.82 0.86 12.61
C PHE A 14 -5.03 -0.04 13.58
N HIS A 15 -5.72 -0.88 14.35
CA HIS A 15 -5.06 -1.81 15.27
C HIS A 15 -4.21 -2.87 14.55
N GLU A 16 -4.71 -3.43 13.43
CA GLU A 16 -3.95 -4.38 12.61
C GLU A 16 -2.68 -3.74 12.05
N SER A 17 -2.77 -2.50 11.53
CA SER A 17 -1.60 -1.79 11.00
C SER A 17 -0.54 -1.50 12.07
N GLU A 18 -0.93 -1.12 13.30
CA GLU A 18 0.01 -0.91 14.39
C GLU A 18 0.74 -2.20 14.80
N GLN A 19 0.01 -3.32 14.87
CA GLN A 19 0.62 -4.61 15.23
C GLN A 19 1.65 -5.05 14.18
N VAL A 20 1.37 -4.82 12.89
CA VAL A 20 2.32 -5.14 11.82
C VAL A 20 3.56 -4.26 11.92
N ILE A 21 3.39 -2.94 12.07
CA ILE A 21 4.53 -2.00 12.17
C ILE A 21 5.41 -2.31 13.39
N ARG A 22 4.81 -2.70 14.52
CA ARG A 22 5.55 -3.08 15.75
C ARG A 22 6.37 -4.36 15.62
N GLN A 23 6.08 -5.20 14.64
CA GLN A 23 6.80 -6.46 14.40
C GLN A 23 7.97 -6.29 13.42
N LEU A 24 8.08 -5.14 12.76
CA LEU A 24 9.18 -4.84 11.84
C LEU A 24 10.42 -4.39 12.62
N THR A 25 11.58 -4.86 12.18
CA THR A 25 12.88 -4.35 12.62
C THR A 25 13.17 -2.97 12.04
N GLU A 26 14.10 -2.22 12.64
CA GLU A 26 14.54 -0.93 12.09
C GLU A 26 15.07 -1.07 10.66
N GLN A 27 15.77 -2.16 10.36
CA GLN A 27 16.27 -2.45 9.02
C GLN A 27 15.14 -2.65 8.02
N GLU A 28 14.13 -3.46 8.34
CA GLU A 28 12.98 -3.66 7.46
C GLU A 28 12.21 -2.35 7.24
N ILE A 29 12.05 -1.54 8.29
CA ILE A 29 11.45 -0.21 8.19
C ILE A 29 12.22 0.66 7.19
N ASP A 30 13.56 0.67 7.26
CA ASP A 30 14.39 1.47 6.36
C ASP A 30 14.35 0.93 4.92
N GLU A 31 14.37 -0.40 4.72
CA GLU A 31 14.16 -1.01 3.40
C GLU A 31 12.81 -0.62 2.79
N PHE A 32 11.73 -0.62 3.58
CA PHE A 32 10.41 -0.18 3.12
C PHE A 32 10.38 1.32 2.78
N LYS A 33 11.07 2.17 3.55
CA LYS A 33 11.19 3.61 3.24
C LYS A 33 11.94 3.83 1.93
N GLU A 34 13.08 3.15 1.74
CA GLU A 34 13.87 3.28 0.51
C GLU A 34 13.07 2.79 -0.71
N ALA A 35 12.38 1.66 -0.58
CA ALA A 35 11.49 1.16 -1.63
C ALA A 35 10.35 2.15 -1.91
N PHE A 36 9.76 2.77 -0.88
CA PHE A 36 8.70 3.75 -1.05
C PHE A 36 9.19 5.00 -1.79
N LEU A 37 10.35 5.55 -1.39
CA LEU A 37 10.99 6.70 -2.03
C LEU A 37 11.42 6.41 -3.47
N LEU A 38 11.70 5.14 -3.81
CA LEU A 38 11.96 4.75 -5.19
C LEU A 38 10.71 4.93 -6.08
N PHE A 39 9.50 4.80 -5.52
CA PHE A 39 8.24 4.86 -6.24
C PHE A 39 7.54 6.21 -6.18
N ASP A 40 7.61 6.92 -5.05
CA ASP A 40 7.13 8.30 -4.89
C ASP A 40 8.05 9.26 -5.66
N LYS A 41 7.71 9.54 -6.92
CA LYS A 41 8.57 10.32 -7.83
C LYS A 41 8.41 11.82 -7.61
N ASP A 42 7.25 12.25 -7.15
CA ASP A 42 6.97 13.67 -6.89
C ASP A 42 7.28 14.08 -5.44
N GLY A 43 7.53 13.13 -4.53
CA GLY A 43 7.94 13.36 -3.15
C GLY A 43 6.79 13.86 -2.28
N ASN A 44 5.54 13.59 -2.66
CA ASN A 44 4.35 14.06 -1.94
C ASN A 44 3.99 13.18 -0.73
N GLY A 45 4.71 12.06 -0.53
CA GLY A 45 4.48 11.11 0.55
C GLY A 45 3.40 10.07 0.26
N THR A 46 2.92 9.99 -0.99
CA THR A 46 1.92 9.03 -1.46
C THR A 46 2.33 8.48 -2.83
N ILE A 47 1.98 7.22 -3.12
CA ILE A 47 2.20 6.63 -4.45
C ILE A 47 0.89 6.72 -5.23
N SER A 48 0.87 7.58 -6.25
CA SER A 48 -0.25 7.69 -7.18
C SER A 48 -0.45 6.42 -8.02
N THR A 49 -1.64 6.24 -8.61
CA THR A 49 -1.91 5.13 -9.53
C THR A 49 -0.92 5.09 -10.70
N LYS A 50 -0.51 6.27 -11.18
CA LYS A 50 0.50 6.41 -12.23
C LYS A 50 1.88 5.90 -11.78
N GLU A 51 2.31 6.27 -10.58
CA GLU A 51 3.58 5.84 -10.01
C GLU A 51 3.60 4.34 -9.70
N LEU A 52 2.50 3.80 -9.18
CA LEU A 52 2.31 2.35 -9.01
C LEU A 52 2.38 1.62 -10.37
N GLY A 53 1.79 2.19 -11.43
CA GLY A 53 1.90 1.65 -12.78
C GLY A 53 3.34 1.61 -13.30
N ILE A 54 4.14 2.64 -12.99
CA ILE A 54 5.57 2.67 -13.32
C ILE A 54 6.35 1.61 -12.52
N ALA A 55 6.10 1.53 -11.21
CA ALA A 55 6.70 0.55 -10.31
C ALA A 55 6.51 -0.89 -10.81
N MET A 56 5.26 -1.26 -11.10
CA MET A 56 4.89 -2.58 -11.58
C MET A 56 5.54 -2.90 -12.95
N ARG A 57 5.61 -1.93 -13.85
CA ARG A 57 6.32 -2.09 -15.14
C ARG A 57 7.82 -2.30 -14.96
N ALA A 58 8.45 -1.62 -14.00
CA ALA A 58 9.86 -1.84 -13.66
C ALA A 58 10.12 -3.26 -13.09
N LEU A 59 9.11 -3.86 -12.45
CA LEU A 59 9.13 -5.25 -11.98
C LEU A 59 8.73 -6.28 -13.06
N GLY A 60 8.55 -5.85 -14.31
CA GLY A 60 8.19 -6.72 -15.43
C GLY A 60 6.71 -7.10 -15.50
N GLN A 61 5.85 -6.50 -14.67
CA GLN A 61 4.40 -6.65 -14.76
C GLN A 61 3.80 -5.66 -15.75
N ASN A 62 2.67 -6.00 -16.37
CA ASN A 62 1.93 -5.08 -17.25
C ASN A 62 0.53 -4.80 -16.69
N PRO A 63 0.43 -4.00 -15.60
CA PRO A 63 -0.87 -3.67 -15.02
C PRO A 63 -1.67 -2.80 -15.99
N THR A 64 -2.97 -3.06 -16.08
CA THR A 64 -3.92 -2.18 -16.76
C THR A 64 -4.47 -1.17 -15.78
N GLU A 65 -4.71 0.06 -16.24
CA GLU A 65 -5.50 1.02 -15.47
C GLU A 65 -6.95 0.52 -15.47
N GLN A 66 -7.43 0.05 -14.32
CA GLN A 66 -8.83 -0.33 -14.17
C GLN A 66 -9.66 0.95 -14.07
N VAL A 67 -10.20 1.39 -15.21
CA VAL A 67 -11.13 2.52 -15.28
C VAL A 67 -12.48 2.03 -14.78
N ASN A 68 -12.85 2.36 -13.54
CA ASN A 68 -14.20 2.14 -13.04
C ASN A 68 -15.13 3.16 -13.72
N TYR A 69 -16.07 2.67 -14.54
CA TYR A 69 -17.15 3.46 -15.14
C TYR A 69 -18.26 3.76 -14.13
#